data_AF-A0A2V7J876-F1
#
_entry.id   AF-A0A2V7J876-F1
#
_cell.length_a   1.000
_cell.length_b   1.000
_cell.length_c   1.000
_cell.angle_alpha   90.00
_cell.angle_beta   90.00
_cell.angle_gamma   90.00
#
_symmetry.space_group_name_H-M   'P 1'
#
loop_
_entity.id
_entity.type
_entity.pdbx_description
1 polymer ?
#
loop_
_entity_poly.entity_id
_entity_poly.type
_entity_poly.pdbx_seq_one_letter_code
_entity_poly.pdbx_strand_id
1 'polypeptide(L)'
;NKANLIAQIAELANAKKIDGISDIQDYSDREGMRIVIDLKRDAVPAVVLNQLYKHSQMQTTFGAIMLALVDGAPKEMNLKELLEHFIEHRHTVITRRTEFELKRAQDREHILEGLKIAVDNIDEVIRIIKKSKDTPTADAALRKRFKLSEKQSAEILNMRLARLTALEITKLEDELKEVRKFIKECKEILASKPRRLKILKEELAELAHGFGDERRTEIVADQGEFSIEDLIAEEDMVITVSHAGYIKRLPVSAYRRQRRGGRGVISAHTKEDDWVEHLFIASTHDYMMFFTEQGQCYWLKVHEIPQAARAARGKPILSCIAMKQDERLASLVPVREFSEDQYLLFATKQGVVKKTRLSEFGNPRSVGIRAINIEKGDELIDVQVTDGKNDIVLATHHGMSIRFHEKDVRDMGRTATGVKGIELDKKDQVIDMVVVRRKSTLLTVTEKGMGKRSELDEYRVQHRGGRGIITLKRAEKTGDIVALKEVLPGDELMMITKKGIMIRVPVEGIRISGRNTQGVKIMNLTAADLVVDVARVVKEDEGEDGEDDEGENGGPKPAGKAPGKPAKPKSGAKKKKK
;
A
#
# COMPACT_ATOMS: atom_id res chain seq x y z
N ASN A 1 20.74 -18.01 -13.89
CA ASN A 1 22.07 -18.56 -13.57
C ASN A 1 22.37 -18.22 -12.11
N LYS A 2 22.56 -19.22 -11.24
CA LYS A 2 22.77 -19.03 -9.80
C LYS A 2 24.01 -18.18 -9.48
N ALA A 3 25.15 -18.50 -10.09
CA ALA A 3 26.41 -17.80 -9.84
C ALA A 3 26.30 -16.31 -10.18
N ASN A 4 25.62 -15.98 -11.28
CA ASN A 4 25.37 -14.60 -11.68
C ASN A 4 24.45 -13.86 -10.68
N LEU A 5 23.44 -14.55 -10.11
CA LEU A 5 22.57 -13.94 -9.11
C LEU A 5 23.36 -13.58 -7.85
N ILE A 6 24.18 -14.51 -7.35
CA ILE A 6 25.02 -14.26 -6.15
C ILE A 6 26.01 -13.12 -6.41
N ALA A 7 26.68 -13.13 -7.56
CA ALA A 7 27.62 -12.08 -7.94
C ALA A 7 26.93 -10.70 -8.04
N GLN A 8 25.74 -10.64 -8.63
CA GLN A 8 24.96 -9.41 -8.76
C GLN A 8 24.52 -8.87 -7.39
N ILE A 9 24.05 -9.72 -6.48
CA ILE A 9 23.66 -9.29 -5.14
C ILE A 9 24.89 -8.77 -4.36
N ALA A 10 26.03 -9.45 -4.47
CA ALA A 10 27.28 -8.99 -3.85
C ALA A 10 27.73 -7.62 -4.39
N GLU A 11 27.61 -7.38 -5.71
CA GLU A 11 27.90 -6.08 -6.32
C GLU A 11 26.95 -4.98 -5.82
N LEU A 12 25.65 -5.28 -5.71
CA LEU A 12 24.63 -4.34 -5.21
C LEU A 12 24.84 -3.99 -3.73
N ALA A 13 25.27 -4.94 -2.91
CA ALA A 13 25.63 -4.71 -1.51
C ALA A 13 26.89 -3.84 -1.40
N ASN A 14 27.93 -4.13 -2.19
CA ASN A 14 29.17 -3.34 -2.22
C ASN A 14 28.94 -1.90 -2.70
N ALA A 15 28.06 -1.73 -3.68
CA ALA A 15 27.65 -0.41 -4.19
C ALA A 15 26.72 0.37 -3.24
N LYS A 16 26.39 -0.18 -2.06
CA LYS A 16 25.42 0.37 -1.09
C LYS A 16 24.04 0.66 -1.69
N LYS A 17 23.66 -0.08 -2.74
CA LYS A 17 22.29 -0.02 -3.29
C LYS A 17 21.33 -0.88 -2.49
N ILE A 18 21.82 -1.98 -1.94
CA ILE A 18 21.12 -2.81 -0.96
C ILE A 18 21.89 -2.69 0.35
N ASP A 19 21.26 -2.12 1.39
CA ASP A 19 21.88 -2.00 2.71
C ASP A 19 21.30 -3.07 3.65
N GLY A 20 22.10 -3.47 4.64
CA GLY A 20 21.70 -4.47 5.62
C GLY A 20 22.15 -5.91 5.33
N ILE A 21 22.83 -6.17 4.20
CA ILE A 21 23.49 -7.47 3.95
C ILE A 21 24.90 -7.46 4.57
N SER A 22 25.24 -8.53 5.30
CA SER A 22 26.55 -8.73 5.92
C SER A 22 27.40 -9.76 5.16
N ASP A 23 26.82 -10.90 4.77
CA ASP A 23 27.49 -11.96 4.00
C ASP A 23 26.50 -12.74 3.12
N ILE A 24 27.00 -13.45 2.10
CA ILE A 24 26.20 -14.30 1.22
C ILE A 24 26.93 -15.64 1.02
N GLN A 25 26.27 -16.73 1.39
CA GLN A 25 26.85 -18.08 1.36
C GLN A 25 25.98 -19.04 0.55
N ASP A 26 26.63 -19.92 -0.22
CA ASP A 26 25.97 -20.94 -1.04
C ASP A 26 26.16 -22.32 -0.39
N TYR A 27 25.04 -22.91 0.04
CA TYR A 27 24.96 -24.24 0.64
C TYR A 27 24.26 -25.24 -0.29
N SER A 28 24.23 -24.97 -1.59
CA SER A 28 23.60 -25.87 -2.55
C SER A 28 24.33 -27.22 -2.64
N ASP A 29 23.58 -28.31 -2.71
CA ASP A 29 24.09 -29.67 -2.83
C ASP A 29 23.36 -30.44 -3.95
N ARG A 30 23.40 -31.78 -3.90
CA ARG A 30 22.68 -32.64 -4.86
C ARG A 30 21.19 -32.74 -4.57
N GLU A 31 20.74 -32.41 -3.37
CA GLU A 31 19.34 -32.48 -2.92
C GLU A 31 18.60 -31.17 -3.23
N GLY A 32 19.29 -30.03 -3.29
CA GLY A 32 18.67 -28.77 -3.68
C GLY A 32 19.58 -27.55 -3.73
N MET A 33 19.01 -26.45 -4.22
CA MET A 33 19.67 -25.14 -4.19
C MET A 33 19.35 -24.43 -2.88
N ARG A 34 20.38 -23.98 -2.16
CA ARG A 34 20.23 -23.22 -0.91
C ARG A 34 21.22 -22.08 -0.86
N ILE A 35 20.71 -20.85 -0.83
CA ILE A 35 21.49 -19.63 -0.68
C ILE A 35 21.10 -18.98 0.65
N VAL A 36 22.09 -18.63 1.47
CA VAL A 36 21.91 -17.99 2.77
C VAL A 36 22.48 -16.57 2.67
N ILE A 37 21.67 -15.59 3.03
CA ILE A 37 22.07 -14.18 3.07
C ILE A 37 22.04 -13.76 4.54
N ASP A 38 23.21 -13.49 5.09
CA ASP A 38 23.34 -12.99 6.44
C ASP A 38 23.08 -11.48 6.45
N LEU A 39 22.32 -11.03 7.46
CA LEU A 39 21.94 -9.63 7.62
C LEU A 39 22.79 -8.95 8.71
N LYS A 40 22.88 -7.63 8.67
CA LYS A 40 23.44 -6.82 9.76
C LYS A 40 22.48 -6.82 10.95
N ARG A 41 23.00 -6.57 12.16
CA ARG A 41 22.22 -6.64 13.42
C ARG A 41 21.06 -5.66 13.51
N ASP A 42 21.16 -4.55 12.79
CA ASP A 42 20.20 -3.44 12.74
C ASP A 42 19.30 -3.47 11.48
N ALA A 43 19.49 -4.45 10.59
CA ALA A 43 18.72 -4.55 9.36
C ALA A 43 17.35 -5.21 9.61
N VAL A 44 16.30 -4.63 9.01
CA VAL A 44 14.96 -5.21 9.03
C VAL A 44 14.83 -6.22 7.87
N PRO A 45 14.60 -7.53 8.13
CA PRO A 45 14.64 -8.55 7.07
C PRO A 45 13.66 -8.32 5.93
N ALA A 46 12.45 -7.84 6.22
CA ALA A 46 11.42 -7.57 5.20
C ALA A 46 11.86 -6.48 4.22
N VAL A 47 12.53 -5.43 4.72
CA VAL A 47 13.07 -4.34 3.89
C VAL A 47 14.14 -4.85 2.95
N VAL A 48 15.09 -5.65 3.45
CA VAL A 48 16.17 -6.20 2.62
C VAL A 48 15.61 -7.15 1.56
N LEU A 49 14.60 -7.95 1.91
CA LEU A 49 13.92 -8.83 0.95
C LEU A 49 13.26 -8.03 -0.19
N ASN A 50 12.59 -6.92 0.14
CA ASN A 50 11.99 -6.03 -0.86
C ASN A 50 13.06 -5.37 -1.76
N GLN A 51 14.21 -4.97 -1.19
CA GLN A 51 15.36 -4.48 -1.96
C GLN A 51 15.89 -5.54 -2.93
N LEU A 52 15.98 -6.78 -2.48
CA LEU A 52 16.41 -7.91 -3.30
C LEU A 52 15.45 -8.13 -4.47
N TYR A 53 14.13 -8.16 -4.24
CA TYR A 53 13.16 -8.30 -5.33
C TYR A 53 13.24 -7.15 -6.35
N LYS A 54 13.42 -5.91 -5.89
CA LYS A 54 13.45 -4.72 -6.76
C LYS A 54 14.73 -4.55 -7.57
N HIS A 55 15.88 -4.91 -7.00
CA HIS A 55 17.19 -4.61 -7.59
C HIS A 55 17.90 -5.84 -8.17
N SER A 56 17.46 -7.05 -7.85
CA SER A 56 18.05 -8.29 -8.36
C SER A 56 17.13 -9.02 -9.34
N GLN A 57 17.63 -10.11 -9.94
CA GLN A 57 16.86 -10.98 -10.83
C GLN A 57 15.97 -11.99 -10.08
N MET A 58 15.73 -11.80 -8.78
CA MET A 58 14.78 -12.62 -8.01
C MET A 58 13.32 -12.36 -8.43
N GLN A 59 13.02 -11.17 -8.96
CA GLN A 59 11.74 -10.84 -9.57
C GLN A 59 11.99 -10.33 -11.00
N THR A 60 11.33 -10.95 -11.97
CA THR A 60 11.48 -10.58 -13.38
C THR A 60 10.13 -10.59 -14.07
N THR A 61 9.89 -9.63 -14.95
CA THR A 61 8.72 -9.63 -15.82
C THR A 61 8.92 -10.61 -16.97
N PHE A 62 7.93 -11.47 -17.22
CA PHE A 62 7.90 -12.35 -18.37
C PHE A 62 6.82 -11.88 -19.36
N GLY A 63 7.25 -11.42 -20.54
CA GLY A 63 6.34 -11.07 -21.62
C GLY A 63 5.80 -12.32 -22.29
N ALA A 64 4.57 -12.70 -21.97
CA ALA A 64 3.90 -13.84 -22.58
C ALA A 64 3.05 -13.41 -23.78
N ILE A 65 3.29 -14.01 -24.95
CA ILE A 65 2.47 -13.82 -26.15
C ILE A 65 2.12 -15.18 -26.76
N MET A 66 0.83 -15.39 -27.04
CA MET A 66 0.32 -16.61 -27.68
C MET A 66 0.23 -16.39 -29.20
N LEU A 67 1.38 -16.50 -29.87
CA LEU A 67 1.52 -16.34 -31.33
C LEU A 67 1.81 -17.69 -31.98
N ALA A 68 1.02 -18.09 -32.97
CA ALA A 68 1.24 -19.32 -33.75
C ALA A 68 0.83 -19.15 -35.21
N LEU A 69 1.14 -20.15 -36.04
CA LEU A 69 0.73 -20.18 -37.45
C LEU A 69 -0.65 -20.84 -37.57
N VAL A 70 -1.61 -20.14 -38.16
CA VAL A 70 -2.91 -20.68 -38.58
C VAL A 70 -2.96 -20.61 -40.10
N ASP A 71 -3.09 -21.77 -40.75
CA ASP A 71 -3.11 -21.89 -42.22
C ASP A 71 -1.90 -21.21 -42.91
N GLY A 72 -0.75 -21.25 -42.26
CA GLY A 72 0.51 -20.68 -42.78
C GLY A 72 0.71 -19.19 -42.49
N ALA A 73 -0.24 -18.52 -41.83
CA ALA A 73 -0.13 -17.12 -41.45
C ALA A 73 0.08 -16.94 -39.92
N PRO A 74 0.96 -16.03 -39.47
CA PRO A 74 1.13 -15.74 -38.05
C PRO A 74 -0.12 -15.03 -37.49
N LYS A 75 -0.66 -15.56 -36.40
CA LYS A 75 -1.83 -15.02 -35.73
C LYS A 75 -1.67 -15.07 -34.21
N GLU A 76 -1.90 -13.94 -33.57
CA GLU A 76 -2.05 -13.85 -32.12
C GLU A 76 -3.42 -14.38 -31.71
N MET A 77 -3.45 -15.23 -30.69
CA MET A 77 -4.66 -15.94 -30.29
C MET A 77 -4.80 -15.94 -28.76
N ASN A 78 -6.03 -16.05 -28.28
CA ASN A 78 -6.28 -16.33 -26.88
C ASN A 78 -6.25 -17.86 -26.60
N LEU A 79 -6.29 -18.24 -25.31
CA LEU A 79 -6.24 -19.65 -24.92
C LEU A 79 -7.40 -20.47 -25.49
N LYS A 80 -8.59 -19.88 -25.60
CA LYS A 80 -9.78 -20.55 -26.14
C LYS A 80 -9.58 -20.89 -27.62
N GLU A 81 -9.17 -19.92 -28.43
CA GLU A 81 -8.91 -20.12 -29.87
C GLU A 81 -7.84 -21.19 -30.11
N LEU A 82 -6.77 -21.18 -29.31
CA LEU A 82 -5.71 -22.18 -29.39
C LEU A 82 -6.23 -23.60 -29.09
N LEU A 83 -7.06 -23.75 -28.05
CA LEU A 83 -7.69 -25.02 -27.71
C LEU A 83 -8.70 -25.47 -28.77
N GLU A 84 -9.46 -24.56 -29.37
CA GLU A 84 -10.40 -24.87 -30.47
C GLU A 84 -9.66 -25.42 -31.69
N HIS A 85 -8.54 -24.80 -32.10
CA HIS A 85 -7.70 -25.33 -33.17
C HIS A 85 -7.12 -26.70 -32.84
N PHE A 86 -6.67 -26.93 -31.60
CA PHE A 86 -6.18 -28.23 -31.16
C PHE A 86 -7.28 -29.31 -31.22
N ILE A 87 -8.48 -29.01 -30.74
CA ILE A 87 -9.61 -29.93 -30.74
C ILE A 87 -10.04 -30.28 -32.17
N GLU A 88 -10.12 -29.29 -33.07
CA GLU A 88 -10.49 -29.54 -34.47
C GLU A 88 -9.42 -30.38 -35.19
N HIS A 89 -8.14 -30.12 -34.94
CA HIS A 89 -7.06 -30.95 -35.45
C HIS A 89 -7.19 -32.40 -34.97
N ARG A 90 -7.40 -32.62 -33.67
CA ARG A 90 -7.59 -33.98 -33.13
C ARG A 90 -8.85 -34.67 -33.67
N HIS A 91 -9.94 -33.94 -33.84
CA HIS A 91 -11.15 -34.46 -34.47
C HIS A 91 -10.89 -34.94 -35.91
N THR A 92 -10.10 -34.17 -36.67
CA THR A 92 -9.67 -34.55 -38.03
C THR A 92 -8.79 -35.80 -38.01
N VAL A 93 -7.86 -35.91 -37.07
CA VAL A 93 -7.00 -37.11 -36.90
C VAL A 93 -7.82 -38.35 -36.59
N ILE A 94 -8.79 -38.26 -35.65
CA ILE A 94 -9.69 -39.38 -35.32
C ILE A 94 -10.50 -39.80 -36.55
N THR A 95 -11.01 -38.83 -37.31
CA THR A 95 -11.80 -39.10 -38.52
C THR A 95 -10.97 -39.86 -39.55
N ARG A 96 -9.77 -39.38 -39.87
CA ARG A 96 -8.85 -40.04 -40.81
C ARG A 96 -8.43 -41.43 -40.36
N ARG A 97 -8.17 -41.62 -39.05
CA ARG A 97 -7.84 -42.93 -38.47
C ARG A 97 -9.00 -43.92 -38.66
N THR A 98 -10.22 -43.51 -38.29
CA THR A 98 -11.40 -44.37 -38.42
C THR A 98 -11.76 -44.66 -39.88
N GLU A 99 -11.58 -43.71 -40.80
CA GLU A 99 -11.75 -43.95 -42.24
C GLU A 99 -10.76 -44.98 -42.78
N PHE A 100 -9.50 -44.89 -42.35
CA PHE A 100 -8.47 -45.86 -42.72
C PHE A 100 -8.79 -47.27 -42.20
N GLU A 101 -9.20 -47.38 -40.94
CA GLU A 101 -9.62 -48.64 -40.32
C GLU A 101 -10.88 -49.22 -40.98
N LEU A 102 -11.87 -48.38 -41.28
CA LEU A 102 -13.09 -48.78 -41.97
C LEU A 102 -12.78 -49.35 -43.36
N LYS A 103 -11.94 -48.66 -44.15
CA LYS A 103 -11.57 -49.12 -45.49
C LYS A 103 -10.87 -50.47 -45.43
N ARG A 104 -9.92 -50.64 -44.51
CA ARG A 104 -9.21 -51.92 -44.31
C ARG A 104 -10.16 -53.04 -43.90
N ALA A 105 -11.12 -52.76 -43.03
CA ALA A 105 -12.13 -53.72 -42.60
C ALA A 105 -13.08 -54.11 -43.74
N GLN A 106 -13.53 -53.15 -44.56
CA GLN A 106 -14.38 -53.40 -45.73
C GLN A 106 -13.67 -54.24 -46.79
N ASP A 107 -12.40 -53.96 -47.07
CA ASP A 107 -11.58 -54.78 -47.96
C ASP A 107 -11.48 -56.22 -47.44
N ARG A 108 -11.35 -56.41 -46.12
CA ARG A 108 -11.33 -57.74 -45.49
C ARG A 108 -12.70 -58.44 -45.52
N GLU A 109 -13.78 -57.73 -45.21
CA GLU A 109 -15.16 -58.25 -45.28
C GLU A 109 -15.45 -58.77 -46.68
N HIS A 110 -15.14 -57.99 -47.71
CA HIS A 110 -15.36 -58.36 -49.09
C HIS A 110 -14.65 -59.67 -49.46
N ILE A 111 -13.42 -59.89 -48.99
CA ILE A 111 -12.73 -61.17 -49.20
C ILE A 111 -13.42 -62.32 -48.45
N LEU A 112 -13.75 -62.12 -47.17
CA LEU A 112 -14.41 -63.13 -46.34
C LEU A 112 -15.78 -63.53 -46.88
N GLU A 113 -16.56 -62.59 -47.43
CA GLU A 113 -17.82 -62.89 -48.10
C GLU A 113 -17.64 -63.79 -49.33
N GLY A 114 -16.62 -63.53 -50.15
CA GLY A 114 -16.31 -64.38 -51.30
C GLY A 114 -15.94 -65.80 -50.87
N LEU A 115 -15.10 -65.91 -49.84
CA LEU A 115 -14.73 -67.22 -49.27
C LEU A 115 -15.94 -67.94 -48.67
N LYS A 116 -16.84 -67.24 -47.99
CA LYS A 116 -18.08 -67.83 -47.45
C LYS A 116 -18.96 -68.38 -48.56
N ILE A 117 -19.21 -67.61 -49.62
CA ILE A 117 -19.98 -68.07 -50.79
C ILE A 117 -19.35 -69.32 -51.40
N ALA A 118 -18.02 -69.38 -51.47
CA ALA A 118 -17.30 -70.53 -51.99
C ALA A 118 -17.42 -71.78 -51.10
N VAL A 119 -17.33 -71.61 -49.78
CA VAL A 119 -17.51 -72.71 -48.81
C VAL A 119 -18.93 -73.25 -48.84
N ASP A 120 -19.94 -72.37 -48.86
CA ASP A 120 -21.36 -72.76 -48.91
C ASP A 120 -21.73 -73.52 -50.20
N ASN A 121 -20.97 -73.33 -51.28
CA ASN A 121 -21.22 -73.93 -52.60
C ASN A 121 -20.02 -74.76 -53.11
N ILE A 122 -19.28 -75.42 -52.22
CA ILE A 122 -17.96 -75.98 -52.52
C ILE A 122 -17.97 -77.01 -53.66
N ASP A 123 -19.00 -77.86 -53.74
CA ASP A 123 -19.11 -78.87 -54.80
C ASP A 123 -19.24 -78.26 -56.19
N GLU A 124 -19.94 -77.13 -56.30
CA GLU A 124 -20.11 -76.40 -57.54
C GLU A 124 -18.83 -75.64 -57.91
N VAL A 125 -18.14 -75.05 -56.93
CA VAL A 125 -16.84 -74.41 -57.10
C VAL A 125 -15.80 -75.41 -57.62
N ILE A 126 -15.69 -76.59 -56.99
CA ILE A 126 -14.77 -77.66 -57.41
C ILE A 126 -15.10 -78.13 -58.83
N ARG A 127 -16.38 -78.27 -59.18
CA ARG A 127 -16.81 -78.67 -60.52
C ARG A 127 -16.39 -77.66 -61.59
N ILE A 128 -16.54 -76.37 -61.31
CA ILE A 128 -16.12 -75.28 -62.21
C ILE A 128 -14.59 -75.30 -62.39
N ILE A 129 -13.85 -75.43 -61.29
CA ILE A 129 -12.37 -75.47 -61.32
C ILE A 129 -11.88 -76.69 -62.11
N LYS A 130 -12.42 -77.89 -61.84
CA LYS A 130 -12.03 -79.13 -62.55
C LYS A 130 -12.37 -79.13 -64.04
N LYS A 131 -13.42 -78.43 -64.47
CA LYS A 131 -13.85 -78.36 -65.87
C LYS A 131 -13.08 -77.30 -66.67
N SER A 132 -12.46 -76.34 -65.99
CA SER A 132 -11.71 -75.24 -66.61
C SER A 132 -10.33 -75.72 -67.08
N LYS A 133 -9.81 -75.14 -68.17
CA LYS A 133 -8.53 -75.57 -68.77
C LYS A 133 -7.32 -74.96 -68.06
N ASP A 134 -7.49 -73.78 -67.48
CA ASP A 134 -6.44 -73.00 -66.82
C ASP A 134 -7.02 -72.06 -65.74
N THR A 135 -6.16 -71.49 -64.90
CA THR A 135 -6.55 -70.60 -63.80
C THR A 135 -7.35 -69.36 -64.27
N PRO A 136 -6.99 -68.67 -65.38
CA PRO A 136 -7.77 -67.55 -65.89
C PRO A 136 -9.19 -67.94 -66.34
N THR A 137 -9.38 -69.10 -66.97
CA THR A 137 -10.73 -69.55 -67.35
C THR A 137 -11.57 -69.94 -66.13
N ALA A 138 -10.96 -70.52 -65.09
CA ALA A 138 -11.62 -70.80 -63.82
C ALA A 138 -12.04 -69.52 -63.09
N ASP A 139 -11.16 -68.51 -63.04
CA ASP A 139 -11.44 -67.19 -62.45
C ASP A 139 -12.67 -66.52 -63.09
N ALA A 140 -12.67 -66.41 -64.43
CA ALA A 140 -13.76 -65.82 -65.17
C ALA A 140 -15.10 -66.56 -64.97
N ALA A 141 -15.05 -67.90 -64.90
CA ALA A 141 -16.23 -68.73 -64.67
C ALA A 141 -16.81 -68.57 -63.25
N LEU A 142 -15.95 -68.53 -62.22
CA LEU A 142 -16.36 -68.29 -60.83
C LEU A 142 -16.97 -66.90 -60.65
N ARG A 143 -16.34 -65.87 -61.22
CA ARG A 143 -16.85 -64.49 -61.22
C ARG A 143 -18.21 -64.39 -61.90
N LYS A 144 -18.38 -65.02 -63.07
CA LYS A 144 -19.66 -64.99 -63.80
C LYS A 144 -20.77 -65.73 -63.04
N ARG A 145 -20.47 -66.88 -62.43
CA ARG A 145 -21.46 -67.72 -61.76
C ARG A 145 -21.93 -67.15 -60.42
N PHE A 146 -20.98 -66.75 -59.57
CA PHE A 146 -21.26 -66.31 -58.20
C PHE A 146 -21.22 -64.78 -58.04
N LYS A 147 -21.07 -64.02 -59.15
CA LYS A 147 -20.97 -62.55 -59.18
C LYS A 147 -19.84 -62.02 -58.28
N LEU A 148 -18.72 -62.73 -58.25
CA LEU A 148 -17.56 -62.40 -57.44
C LEU A 148 -16.69 -61.34 -58.12
N SER A 149 -15.99 -60.54 -57.32
CA SER A 149 -14.91 -59.67 -57.79
C SER A 149 -13.64 -60.45 -58.12
N GLU A 150 -12.73 -59.84 -58.87
CA GLU A 150 -11.41 -60.41 -59.19
C GLU A 150 -10.58 -60.74 -57.95
N LYS A 151 -10.65 -59.91 -56.90
CA LYS A 151 -9.93 -60.16 -55.64
C LYS A 151 -10.52 -61.36 -54.89
N GLN A 152 -11.84 -61.50 -54.89
CA GLN A 152 -12.52 -62.64 -54.24
C GLN A 152 -12.22 -63.95 -54.95
N SER A 153 -12.33 -63.98 -56.28
CA SER A 153 -12.06 -65.20 -57.07
C SER A 153 -10.61 -65.62 -56.98
N ALA A 154 -9.66 -64.68 -57.01
CA ALA A 154 -8.24 -64.96 -56.76
C ALA A 154 -8.00 -65.59 -55.38
N GLU A 155 -8.65 -65.09 -54.33
CA GLU A 155 -8.50 -65.66 -52.98
C GLU A 155 -9.11 -67.06 -52.88
N ILE A 156 -10.26 -67.30 -53.52
CA ILE A 156 -10.91 -68.62 -53.58
C ILE A 156 -10.02 -69.64 -54.28
N LEU A 157 -9.38 -69.25 -55.40
CA LEU A 157 -8.46 -70.13 -56.14
C LEU A 157 -7.19 -70.45 -55.34
N ASN A 158 -6.76 -69.54 -54.45
CA ASN A 158 -5.61 -69.74 -53.56
C ASN A 158 -5.97 -70.43 -52.22
N MET A 159 -7.25 -70.80 -52.03
CA MET A 159 -7.70 -71.47 -50.81
C MET A 159 -7.10 -72.88 -50.70
N ARG A 160 -6.71 -73.27 -49.48
CA ARG A 160 -6.24 -74.63 -49.17
C ARG A 160 -7.41 -75.52 -48.75
N LEU A 161 -7.38 -76.80 -49.15
CA LEU A 161 -8.43 -77.78 -48.79
C LEU A 161 -8.65 -77.91 -47.27
N ALA A 162 -7.63 -77.67 -46.45
CA ALA A 162 -7.75 -77.67 -44.98
C ALA A 162 -8.77 -76.65 -44.43
N ARG A 163 -9.05 -75.57 -45.17
CA ARG A 163 -10.06 -74.56 -44.80
C ARG A 163 -11.51 -75.05 -44.89
N LEU A 164 -11.73 -76.24 -45.46
CA LEU A 164 -13.05 -76.87 -45.55
C LEU A 164 -13.43 -77.69 -44.32
N THR A 165 -12.53 -77.79 -43.33
CA THR A 165 -12.86 -78.45 -42.06
C THR A 165 -13.91 -77.63 -41.30
N ALA A 166 -14.82 -78.30 -40.59
CA ALA A 166 -15.91 -77.63 -39.87
C ALA A 166 -15.40 -76.51 -38.94
N LEU A 167 -14.27 -76.73 -38.26
CA LEU A 167 -13.65 -75.74 -37.38
C LEU A 167 -13.19 -74.48 -38.12
N GLU A 168 -12.60 -74.63 -39.31
CA GLU A 168 -12.14 -73.48 -40.12
C GLU A 168 -13.30 -72.70 -40.75
N ILE A 169 -14.39 -73.39 -41.08
CA ILE A 169 -15.64 -72.75 -41.51
C ILE A 169 -16.22 -71.90 -40.38
N THR A 170 -16.34 -72.46 -39.17
CA THR A 170 -16.83 -71.70 -38.00
C THR A 170 -15.94 -70.49 -37.71
N LYS A 171 -14.61 -70.64 -37.73
CA LYS A 171 -13.68 -69.51 -37.56
C LYS A 171 -13.87 -68.42 -38.62
N LEU A 172 -14.14 -68.78 -39.86
CA LEU A 172 -14.38 -67.82 -40.94
C LEU A 172 -15.70 -67.06 -40.70
N GLU A 173 -16.74 -67.75 -40.25
CA GLU A 173 -18.02 -67.12 -39.91
C GLU A 173 -17.90 -66.18 -38.72
N ASP A 174 -17.15 -66.57 -37.69
CA ASP A 174 -16.85 -65.75 -36.53
C ASP A 174 -16.02 -64.51 -36.93
N GLU A 175 -14.96 -64.68 -37.73
CA GLU A 175 -14.15 -63.56 -38.25
C GLU A 175 -15.03 -62.60 -39.07
N LEU A 176 -15.88 -63.11 -39.96
CA LEU A 176 -16.78 -62.27 -40.76
C LEU A 176 -17.77 -61.50 -39.87
N LYS A 177 -18.28 -62.14 -38.82
CA LYS A 177 -19.20 -61.51 -37.85
C LYS A 177 -18.51 -60.40 -37.05
N GLU A 178 -17.28 -60.63 -36.60
CA GLU A 178 -16.47 -59.64 -35.90
C GLU A 178 -16.12 -58.45 -36.79
N VAL A 179 -15.67 -58.69 -38.03
CA VAL A 179 -15.36 -57.64 -39.00
C VAL A 179 -16.60 -56.81 -39.32
N ARG A 180 -17.77 -57.45 -39.53
CA ARG A 180 -19.05 -56.73 -39.73
C ARG A 180 -19.44 -55.87 -38.55
N LYS A 181 -19.26 -56.38 -37.32
CA LYS A 181 -19.50 -55.60 -36.10
C LYS A 181 -18.57 -54.38 -36.05
N PHE A 182 -17.28 -54.57 -36.33
CA PHE A 182 -16.30 -53.48 -36.35
C PHE A 182 -16.60 -52.43 -37.42
N ILE A 183 -17.00 -52.83 -38.63
CA ILE A 183 -17.43 -51.93 -39.70
C ILE A 183 -18.64 -51.10 -39.28
N LYS A 184 -19.63 -51.74 -38.62
CA LYS A 184 -20.81 -51.04 -38.10
C LYS A 184 -20.41 -49.99 -37.07
N GLU A 185 -19.54 -50.35 -36.12
CA GLU A 185 -19.02 -49.43 -35.10
C GLU A 185 -18.27 -48.25 -35.74
N CYS A 186 -17.38 -48.49 -36.71
CA CYS A 186 -16.65 -47.44 -37.42
C CYS A 186 -17.60 -46.49 -38.17
N LYS A 187 -18.62 -47.02 -38.86
CA LYS A 187 -19.64 -46.20 -39.55
C LYS A 187 -20.43 -45.33 -38.55
N GLU A 188 -20.79 -45.88 -37.40
CA GLU A 188 -21.47 -45.11 -36.34
C GLU A 188 -20.59 -44.00 -35.75
N ILE A 189 -19.28 -44.24 -35.61
CA ILE A 189 -18.30 -43.22 -35.17
C ILE A 189 -18.18 -42.10 -36.22
N LEU A 190 -18.11 -42.44 -37.51
CA LEU A 190 -18.03 -41.44 -38.59
C LEU A 190 -19.34 -40.66 -38.79
N ALA A 191 -20.49 -41.26 -38.49
CA ALA A 191 -21.79 -40.58 -38.57
C ALA A 191 -22.03 -39.59 -37.42
N SER A 192 -21.46 -39.81 -36.23
CA SER A 192 -21.76 -39.03 -35.03
C SER A 192 -20.57 -38.21 -34.54
N LYS A 193 -20.61 -36.89 -34.75
CA LYS A 193 -19.64 -35.95 -34.16
C LYS A 193 -19.59 -36.04 -32.61
N PRO A 194 -20.72 -36.14 -31.88
CA PRO A 194 -20.70 -36.34 -30.43
C PRO A 194 -19.93 -37.59 -29.99
N ARG A 195 -20.06 -38.69 -30.75
CA ARG A 195 -19.34 -39.94 -30.45
C ARG A 195 -17.82 -39.79 -30.63
N ARG A 196 -17.37 -39.07 -31.66
CA ARG A 196 -15.94 -38.75 -31.86
C ARG A 196 -15.39 -37.88 -30.73
N LEU A 197 -16.16 -36.89 -30.27
CA LEU A 197 -15.76 -36.06 -29.13
C LEU A 197 -15.71 -36.85 -27.82
N LYS A 198 -16.55 -37.87 -27.66
CA LYS A 198 -16.47 -38.78 -26.51
C LYS A 198 -15.16 -39.58 -26.52
N ILE A 199 -14.79 -40.15 -27.68
CA ILE A 199 -13.52 -40.88 -27.86
C ILE A 199 -12.34 -39.95 -27.57
N LEU A 200 -12.36 -38.73 -28.11
CA LEU A 200 -11.33 -37.72 -27.84
C LEU A 200 -11.17 -37.48 -26.33
N LYS A 201 -12.29 -37.35 -25.59
CA LYS A 201 -12.26 -37.11 -24.15
C LYS A 201 -11.67 -38.31 -23.38
N GLU A 202 -12.01 -39.53 -23.78
CA GLU A 202 -11.48 -40.76 -23.20
C GLU A 202 -9.96 -40.86 -23.43
N GLU A 203 -9.49 -40.64 -24.67
CA GLU A 203 -8.05 -40.63 -25.00
C GLU A 203 -7.28 -39.55 -24.21
N LEU A 204 -7.84 -38.35 -24.09
CA LEU A 204 -7.20 -37.27 -23.33
C LEU A 204 -7.16 -37.57 -21.83
N ALA A 205 -8.17 -38.26 -21.29
CA ALA A 205 -8.17 -38.69 -19.89
C ALA A 205 -7.11 -39.77 -19.62
N GLU A 206 -6.95 -40.72 -20.54
CA GLU A 206 -5.87 -41.71 -20.46
C GLU A 206 -4.49 -41.07 -20.51
N LEU A 207 -4.29 -40.08 -21.40
CA LEU A 207 -3.03 -39.32 -21.47
C LEU A 207 -2.79 -38.52 -20.19
N ALA A 208 -3.82 -37.88 -19.62
CA ALA A 208 -3.71 -37.15 -18.37
C ALA A 208 -3.33 -38.07 -17.20
N HIS A 209 -3.88 -39.28 -17.16
CA HIS A 209 -3.52 -40.28 -16.13
C HIS A 209 -2.12 -40.87 -16.35
N GLY A 210 -1.70 -41.07 -17.61
CA GLY A 210 -0.39 -41.64 -17.94
C GLY A 210 0.79 -40.66 -17.79
N PHE A 211 0.55 -39.36 -18.03
CA PHE A 211 1.60 -38.34 -18.11
C PHE A 211 1.38 -37.13 -17.18
N GLY A 212 0.37 -37.16 -16.31
CA GLY A 212 0.11 -36.07 -15.37
C GLY A 212 1.17 -35.97 -14.27
N ASP A 213 1.57 -34.75 -13.93
CA ASP A 213 2.44 -34.44 -12.80
C ASP A 213 1.81 -33.39 -11.87
N GLU A 214 2.32 -33.31 -10.63
CA GLU A 214 1.90 -32.30 -9.68
C GLU A 214 2.44 -30.93 -10.07
N ARG A 215 1.65 -29.89 -9.77
CA ARG A 215 2.02 -28.50 -10.04
C ARG A 215 3.25 -28.12 -9.20
N ARG A 216 4.31 -27.69 -9.88
CA ARG A 216 5.58 -27.27 -9.26
C ARG A 216 5.58 -25.81 -8.79
N THR A 217 4.74 -24.97 -9.40
CA THR A 217 4.70 -23.52 -9.15
C THR A 217 3.45 -23.13 -8.37
N GLU A 218 3.56 -22.21 -7.43
CA GLU A 218 2.41 -21.64 -6.73
C GLU A 218 1.98 -20.31 -7.34
N ILE A 219 0.67 -20.04 -7.42
CA ILE A 219 0.15 -18.73 -7.84
C ILE A 219 -0.37 -18.06 -6.57
N VAL A 220 0.39 -17.08 -6.10
CA VAL A 220 0.01 -16.23 -4.97
C VAL A 220 -0.63 -14.96 -5.52
N ALA A 221 -1.61 -14.41 -4.80
CA ALA A 221 -2.21 -13.13 -5.17
C ALA A 221 -1.13 -12.04 -5.20
N ASP A 222 -1.17 -11.21 -6.25
CA ASP A 222 -0.23 -10.11 -6.42
C ASP A 222 -0.32 -9.16 -5.22
N GLN A 223 0.79 -8.98 -4.49
CA GLN A 223 0.87 -8.01 -3.40
C GLN A 223 1.08 -6.57 -3.92
N GLY A 224 1.11 -6.37 -5.25
CA GLY A 224 1.32 -5.09 -5.90
C GLY A 224 2.81 -4.78 -6.10
N GLU A 225 3.09 -3.68 -6.80
CA GLU A 225 4.47 -3.17 -6.91
C GLU A 225 4.95 -2.68 -5.54
N PHE A 226 6.09 -3.19 -5.07
CA PHE A 226 6.74 -2.70 -3.86
C PHE A 226 7.03 -1.20 -3.97
N SER A 227 6.31 -0.43 -3.17
CA SER A 227 6.52 1.01 -3.04
C SER A 227 7.84 1.26 -2.30
N ILE A 228 8.44 2.45 -2.44
CA ILE A 228 9.61 2.84 -1.64
C ILE A 228 9.29 2.78 -0.12
N GLU A 229 8.01 2.70 0.22
CA GLU A 229 7.45 2.75 1.56
C GLU A 229 7.56 1.40 2.28
N ASP A 230 7.48 0.29 1.54
CA ASP A 230 7.66 -1.07 2.06
C ASP A 230 9.14 -1.38 2.38
N LEU A 231 10.03 -0.45 2.05
CA LEU A 231 11.46 -0.50 2.33
C LEU A 231 11.84 0.27 3.60
N ILE A 232 10.88 0.89 4.29
CA ILE A 232 11.12 1.67 5.50
C ILE A 232 10.37 0.99 6.64
N ALA A 233 11.02 0.81 7.80
CA ALA A 233 10.41 0.20 8.97
C ALA A 233 9.32 1.11 9.55
N GLU A 234 8.19 0.53 9.95
CA GLU A 234 7.13 1.27 10.64
C GLU A 234 7.55 1.55 12.09
N GLU A 235 7.89 2.81 12.39
CA GLU A 235 8.30 3.24 13.74
C GLU A 235 7.51 4.49 14.19
N ASP A 236 7.15 4.52 15.47
CA ASP A 236 6.53 5.72 16.07
C ASP A 236 7.57 6.84 16.22
N MET A 237 7.27 7.97 15.58
CA MET A 237 8.11 9.16 15.57
C MET A 237 7.39 10.32 16.25
N VAL A 238 8.15 11.11 17.01
CA VAL A 238 7.73 12.44 17.45
C VAL A 238 8.12 13.42 16.35
N ILE A 239 7.17 14.24 15.93
CA ILE A 239 7.37 15.32 14.96
C ILE A 239 7.19 16.62 15.71
N THR A 240 8.19 17.48 15.62
CA THR A 240 8.14 18.80 16.25
C THR A 240 8.22 19.88 15.17
N VAL A 241 7.34 20.85 15.27
CA VAL A 241 7.38 22.08 14.47
C VAL A 241 7.63 23.25 15.40
N SER A 242 8.66 24.02 15.08
CA SER A 242 9.01 25.22 15.83
C SER A 242 8.23 26.44 15.35
N HIS A 243 8.15 27.47 16.18
CA HIS A 243 7.48 28.72 15.82
C HIS A 243 8.15 29.43 14.63
N ALA A 244 9.48 29.31 14.49
CA ALA A 244 10.21 29.82 13.32
C ALA A 244 9.98 28.97 12.04
N GLY A 245 9.14 27.94 12.10
CA GLY A 245 8.76 27.12 10.95
C GLY A 245 9.78 26.03 10.59
N TYR A 246 10.56 25.55 11.57
CA TYR A 246 11.44 24.40 11.37
C TYR A 246 10.73 23.11 11.76
N ILE A 247 10.89 22.07 10.94
CA ILE A 247 10.33 20.73 11.17
C ILE A 247 11.44 19.69 11.32
N LYS A 248 11.25 18.77 12.26
CA LYS A 248 12.11 17.61 12.47
C LYS A 248 11.33 16.42 13.01
N ARG A 249 11.87 15.22 12.81
CA ARG A 249 11.39 13.98 13.44
C ARG A 249 12.45 13.37 14.34
N LEU A 250 12.01 12.70 15.40
CA LEU A 250 12.84 11.95 16.31
C LEU A 250 12.10 10.71 16.83
N PRO A 251 12.77 9.55 17.01
CA PRO A 251 12.11 8.37 17.56
C PRO A 251 11.56 8.63 18.97
N VAL A 252 10.39 8.08 19.30
CA VAL A 252 9.77 8.22 20.64
C VAL A 252 10.71 7.75 21.76
N SER A 253 11.52 6.73 21.49
CA SER A 253 12.51 6.18 22.43
C SER A 253 13.61 7.19 22.81
N ALA A 254 14.05 8.02 21.85
CA ALA A 254 15.03 9.07 22.07
C ALA A 254 14.43 10.25 22.86
N TYR A 255 13.13 10.52 22.71
CA TYR A 255 12.44 11.58 23.43
C TYR A 255 12.21 11.25 24.91
N ARG A 256 11.88 9.99 25.26
CA ARG A 256 11.48 9.59 26.63
C ARG A 256 12.61 9.44 27.67
N ARG A 257 13.89 9.42 27.27
CA ARG A 257 15.00 8.93 28.14
C ARG A 257 15.45 9.85 29.28
N GLN A 258 14.93 11.08 29.41
CA GLN A 258 15.41 12.03 30.42
C GLN A 258 14.29 12.45 31.38
N ARG A 259 14.00 11.59 32.37
CA ARG A 259 13.13 11.93 33.51
C ARG A 259 13.99 12.20 34.74
N ARG A 260 14.01 13.44 35.23
CA ARG A 260 14.14 13.81 36.66
C ARG A 260 14.07 15.34 36.88
N GLY A 261 12.93 15.78 37.44
CA GLY A 261 12.81 16.86 38.44
C GLY A 261 13.02 18.32 38.03
N GLY A 262 11.94 19.12 38.01
CA GLY A 262 12.01 20.59 38.02
C GLY A 262 10.64 21.25 38.26
N ARG A 263 10.57 22.19 39.22
CA ARG A 263 9.36 22.99 39.54
C ARG A 263 9.19 24.08 38.48
N GLY A 264 8.00 24.18 37.88
CA GLY A 264 7.67 25.22 36.91
C GLY A 264 7.77 26.62 37.51
N VAL A 265 8.71 27.42 36.99
CA VAL A 265 8.86 28.84 37.26
C VAL A 265 8.52 29.59 35.96
N ILE A 266 7.88 30.75 36.08
CA ILE A 266 7.56 31.64 34.96
C ILE A 266 8.89 32.19 34.39
N SER A 267 9.28 31.75 33.19
CA SER A 267 10.47 32.21 32.47
C SER A 267 10.12 33.21 31.37
N ALA A 268 10.99 34.21 31.18
CA ALA A 268 10.87 35.22 30.13
C ALA A 268 12.03 35.05 29.14
N HIS A 269 11.71 34.92 27.85
CA HIS A 269 12.67 34.65 26.77
C HIS A 269 12.71 35.81 25.75
N THR A 270 13.81 35.91 25.01
CA THR A 270 14.01 36.85 23.89
C THR A 270 13.57 36.23 22.56
N LYS A 271 13.10 37.06 21.61
CA LYS A 271 12.56 36.63 20.29
C LYS A 271 13.48 35.71 19.45
N GLU A 272 14.76 35.61 19.78
CA GLU A 272 15.73 34.74 19.09
C GLU A 272 15.65 33.26 19.53
N ASP A 273 14.97 32.99 20.66
CA ASP A 273 14.73 31.64 21.14
C ASP A 273 13.57 31.00 20.37
N ASP A 274 13.85 29.88 19.70
CA ASP A 274 12.87 29.11 18.92
C ASP A 274 12.37 27.94 19.76
N TRP A 275 11.06 27.87 19.99
CA TRP A 275 10.41 26.82 20.78
C TRP A 275 9.52 25.96 19.90
N VAL A 276 9.14 24.80 20.41
CA VAL A 276 8.23 23.89 19.72
C VAL A 276 6.79 24.36 19.91
N GLU A 277 6.16 24.74 18.80
CA GLU A 277 4.75 25.15 18.75
C GLU A 277 3.82 23.94 18.62
N HIS A 278 4.22 22.96 17.82
CA HIS A 278 3.43 21.75 17.60
C HIS A 278 4.25 20.48 17.82
N LEU A 279 3.67 19.55 18.57
CA LEU A 279 4.21 18.20 18.79
C LEU A 279 3.15 17.18 18.37
N PHE A 280 3.52 16.34 17.40
CA PHE A 280 2.70 15.23 16.92
C PHE A 280 3.40 13.91 17.15
N ILE A 281 2.63 12.86 17.42
CA ILE A 281 3.13 11.48 17.42
C ILE A 281 2.47 10.80 16.23
N ALA A 282 3.28 10.29 15.31
CA ALA A 282 2.82 9.67 14.08
C ALA A 282 3.80 8.57 13.65
N SER A 283 3.30 7.60 12.89
CA SER A 283 4.12 6.56 12.27
C SER A 283 4.95 7.12 11.12
N THR A 284 6.09 6.51 10.80
CA THR A 284 6.92 6.84 9.63
C THR A 284 6.17 6.84 8.29
N HIS A 285 5.08 6.09 8.21
CA HIS A 285 4.25 5.92 7.01
C HIS A 285 3.08 6.91 6.96
N ASP A 286 2.79 7.60 8.06
CA ASP A 286 1.73 8.59 8.11
C ASP A 286 2.07 9.79 7.21
N TYR A 287 1.03 10.53 6.82
CA TYR A 287 1.15 11.78 6.10
C TYR A 287 1.02 12.97 7.07
N MET A 288 1.90 13.95 6.91
CA MET A 288 1.70 15.29 7.44
C MET A 288 1.12 16.18 6.34
N MET A 289 -0.08 16.71 6.56
CA MET A 289 -0.72 17.65 5.64
C MET A 289 -0.42 19.10 6.07
N PHE A 290 -0.06 19.93 5.10
CA PHE A 290 0.28 21.34 5.28
C PHE A 290 -0.73 22.19 4.53
N PHE A 291 -1.45 23.06 5.22
CA PHE A 291 -2.43 23.96 4.61
C PHE A 291 -1.92 25.39 4.61
N THR A 292 -2.02 26.08 3.48
CA THR A 292 -1.59 27.48 3.34
C THR A 292 -2.75 28.46 3.54
N GLU A 293 -2.44 29.70 3.91
CA GLU A 293 -3.43 30.79 4.06
C GLU A 293 -4.25 31.01 2.77
N GLN A 294 -3.67 30.72 1.61
CA GLN A 294 -4.30 30.81 0.29
C GLN A 294 -5.20 29.60 -0.04
N GLY A 295 -5.25 28.59 0.83
CA GLY A 295 -6.10 27.41 0.68
C GLY A 295 -5.48 26.28 -0.15
N GLN A 296 -4.15 26.23 -0.28
CA GLN A 296 -3.43 25.13 -0.90
C GLN A 296 -3.08 24.07 0.16
N CYS A 297 -3.08 22.80 -0.22
CA CYS A 297 -2.66 21.68 0.62
C CYS A 297 -1.47 20.97 0.01
N TYR A 298 -0.48 20.68 0.84
CA TYR A 298 0.69 19.87 0.53
C TYR A 298 0.75 18.70 1.50
N TRP A 299 1.54 17.68 1.15
CA TRP A 299 1.75 16.52 1.99
C TRP A 299 3.24 16.24 2.04
N LEU A 300 3.66 15.70 3.17
CA LEU A 300 4.97 15.12 3.33
C LEU A 300 4.82 13.85 4.15
N LYS A 301 5.47 12.76 3.74
CA LYS A 301 5.47 11.57 4.58
C LYS A 301 6.36 11.78 5.78
N VAL A 302 5.99 11.20 6.91
CA VAL A 302 6.76 11.39 8.15
C VAL A 302 8.22 10.99 7.95
N HIS A 303 8.53 9.90 7.26
CA HIS A 303 9.93 9.50 7.02
C HIS A 303 10.76 10.49 6.19
N GLU A 304 10.12 11.29 5.32
CA GLU A 304 10.76 12.34 4.51
C GLU A 304 11.13 13.57 5.34
N ILE A 305 10.51 13.74 6.51
CA ILE A 305 10.89 14.77 7.49
C ILE A 305 12.34 14.49 7.93
N PRO A 306 13.22 15.51 7.98
CA PRO A 306 14.58 15.31 8.44
C PRO A 306 14.63 14.76 9.87
N GLN A 307 15.35 13.66 10.04
CA GLN A 307 15.66 13.11 11.35
C GLN A 307 16.75 13.97 11.99
N ALA A 308 16.47 14.49 13.19
CA ALA A 308 17.42 15.33 13.92
C ALA A 308 17.34 15.06 15.42
N ALA A 309 18.45 15.31 16.12
CA ALA A 309 18.48 15.21 17.58
C ALA A 309 17.57 16.29 18.22
N ARG A 310 17.16 16.07 19.48
CA ARG A 310 16.26 17.00 20.19
C ARG A 310 16.79 18.44 20.21
N ALA A 311 18.08 18.66 20.42
CA ALA A 311 18.72 19.99 20.44
C ALA A 311 18.92 20.64 19.05
N ALA A 312 18.79 19.89 17.96
CA ALA A 312 18.98 20.44 16.62
C ALA A 312 17.72 21.16 16.14
N ARG A 313 17.85 22.26 15.40
CA ARG A 313 16.71 23.06 14.91
C ARG A 313 15.85 22.35 13.85
N GLY A 314 16.42 21.40 13.09
CA GLY A 314 15.71 20.75 11.98
C GLY A 314 15.90 21.50 10.66
N LYS A 315 14.98 21.35 9.71
CA LYS A 315 14.99 22.11 8.45
C LYS A 315 13.75 23.01 8.33
N PRO A 316 13.84 24.16 7.64
CA PRO A 316 12.67 24.98 7.35
C PRO A 316 11.61 24.18 6.56
N ILE A 317 10.33 24.29 6.94
CA ILE A 317 9.22 23.62 6.24
C ILE A 317 9.22 23.95 4.75
N LEU A 318 9.48 25.22 4.40
CA LEU A 318 9.60 25.73 3.02
C LEU A 318 10.61 24.97 2.16
N SER A 319 11.62 24.32 2.76
CA SER A 319 12.60 23.50 2.04
C SER A 319 12.16 22.06 1.82
N CYS A 320 11.20 21.59 2.61
CA CYS A 320 10.68 20.22 2.58
C CYS A 320 9.50 20.09 1.60
N ILE A 321 8.71 21.14 1.41
CA ILE A 321 7.55 21.16 0.51
C ILE A 321 7.73 22.19 -0.60
N ALA A 322 7.26 21.88 -1.82
CA ALA A 322 7.34 22.74 -2.99
C ALA A 322 6.30 23.88 -2.94
N MET A 323 6.32 24.68 -1.87
CA MET A 323 5.51 25.87 -1.70
C MET A 323 6.05 27.04 -2.54
N LYS A 324 5.15 27.94 -2.94
CA LYS A 324 5.57 29.22 -3.51
C LYS A 324 6.10 30.15 -2.41
N GLN A 325 7.03 31.03 -2.77
CA GLN A 325 7.71 31.92 -1.82
C GLN A 325 6.78 32.93 -1.11
N ASP A 326 5.60 33.18 -1.67
CA ASP A 326 4.58 34.11 -1.16
C ASP A 326 3.50 33.43 -0.30
N GLU A 327 3.49 32.10 -0.22
CA GLU A 327 2.51 31.34 0.56
C GLU A 327 2.97 31.16 2.02
N ARG A 328 2.03 31.31 2.95
CA ARG A 328 2.24 31.12 4.39
C ARG A 328 1.45 29.93 4.88
N LEU A 329 1.97 29.25 5.89
CA LEU A 329 1.31 28.10 6.51
C LEU A 329 0.21 28.58 7.45
N ALA A 330 -0.98 28.01 7.31
CA ALA A 330 -2.13 28.24 8.19
C ALA A 330 -2.29 27.11 9.21
N SER A 331 -2.15 25.84 8.80
CA SER A 331 -2.38 24.70 9.71
C SER A 331 -1.63 23.43 9.28
N LEU A 332 -1.44 22.53 10.24
CA LEU A 332 -0.74 21.26 10.13
C LEU A 332 -1.60 20.13 10.66
N VAL A 333 -1.80 19.10 9.85
CA VAL A 333 -2.69 17.99 10.20
C VAL A 333 -2.00 16.64 9.94
N PRO A 334 -1.65 15.86 10.97
CA PRO A 334 -1.20 14.49 10.78
C PRO A 334 -2.38 13.58 10.42
N VAL A 335 -2.19 12.73 9.42
CA VAL A 335 -3.19 11.80 8.90
C VAL A 335 -2.54 10.45 8.63
N ARG A 336 -3.05 9.41 9.28
CA ARG A 336 -2.63 8.03 9.06
C ARG A 336 -3.27 7.42 7.81
N GLU A 337 -4.59 7.53 7.72
CA GLU A 337 -5.38 6.98 6.62
C GLU A 337 -6.41 8.00 6.14
N PHE A 338 -6.66 8.02 4.83
CA PHE A 338 -7.64 8.92 4.21
C PHE A 338 -9.05 8.30 4.25
N SER A 339 -9.59 8.18 5.45
CA SER A 339 -10.90 7.56 5.70
C SER A 339 -12.07 8.38 5.11
N GLU A 340 -13.13 7.69 4.69
CA GLU A 340 -14.39 8.33 4.28
C GLU A 340 -15.22 8.83 5.48
N ASP A 341 -14.93 8.34 6.68
CA ASP A 341 -15.66 8.67 7.92
C ASP A 341 -15.09 9.90 8.65
N GLN A 342 -13.96 10.42 8.18
CA GLN A 342 -13.32 11.62 8.71
C GLN A 342 -13.44 12.79 7.74
N TYR A 343 -13.51 13.99 8.31
CA TYR A 343 -13.66 15.22 7.56
C TYR A 343 -12.59 16.22 7.97
N LEU A 344 -12.20 17.06 7.01
CA LEU A 344 -11.44 18.27 7.26
C LEU A 344 -12.41 19.44 7.30
N LEU A 345 -12.42 20.12 8.44
CA LEU A 345 -13.15 21.35 8.62
C LEU A 345 -12.19 22.52 8.49
N PHE A 346 -12.53 23.45 7.61
CA PHE A 346 -11.79 24.67 7.30
C PHE A 346 -12.53 25.86 7.90
N ALA A 347 -11.79 26.83 8.44
CA ALA A 347 -12.32 28.13 8.81
C ALA A 347 -11.48 29.25 8.20
N THR A 348 -12.14 30.30 7.73
CA THR A 348 -11.49 31.49 7.18
C THR A 348 -11.69 32.71 8.06
N LYS A 349 -10.88 33.73 7.84
CA LYS A 349 -10.87 35.01 8.56
C LYS A 349 -12.19 35.77 8.44
N GLN A 350 -12.86 35.67 7.30
CA GLN A 350 -14.20 36.26 7.09
C GLN A 350 -15.36 35.40 7.63
N GLY A 351 -15.05 34.33 8.37
CA GLY A 351 -16.07 33.49 9.02
C GLY A 351 -16.78 32.52 8.09
N VAL A 352 -16.17 32.19 6.95
CA VAL A 352 -16.61 31.08 6.10
C VAL A 352 -16.05 29.78 6.69
N VAL A 353 -16.89 28.75 6.72
CA VAL A 353 -16.49 27.39 7.09
C VAL A 353 -16.80 26.42 5.98
N LYS A 354 -15.98 25.39 5.87
CA LYS A 354 -16.18 24.33 4.89
C LYS A 354 -15.83 22.99 5.47
N LYS A 355 -16.60 21.96 5.10
CA LYS A 355 -16.33 20.58 5.46
C LYS A 355 -16.10 19.75 4.20
N THR A 356 -14.98 19.04 4.14
CA THR A 356 -14.63 18.17 3.01
C THR A 356 -14.18 16.82 3.56
N ARG A 357 -14.56 15.72 2.90
CA ARG A 357 -14.16 14.37 3.29
C ARG A 357 -12.64 14.22 3.21
N LEU A 358 -12.05 13.47 4.14
CA LEU A 358 -10.61 13.26 4.15
C LEU A 358 -10.14 12.40 2.96
N SER A 359 -10.97 11.47 2.48
CA SER A 359 -10.72 10.65 1.28
C SER A 359 -10.44 11.47 0.00
N GLU A 360 -10.97 12.69 -0.12
CA GLU A 360 -10.71 13.61 -1.24
C GLU A 360 -9.24 14.07 -1.34
N PHE A 361 -8.47 13.82 -0.27
CA PHE A 361 -7.04 14.15 -0.15
C PHE A 361 -6.14 12.91 -0.31
N GLY A 362 -6.71 11.73 -0.58
CA GLY A 362 -5.98 10.46 -0.67
C GLY A 362 -5.10 10.26 -1.91
N ASN A 363 -5.00 11.26 -2.78
CA ASN A 363 -4.10 11.25 -3.95
C ASN A 363 -3.10 12.41 -3.86
N PRO A 364 -2.02 12.27 -3.07
CA PRO A 364 -1.02 13.32 -2.89
C PRO A 364 -0.32 13.70 -4.20
N ARG A 365 0.01 14.98 -4.35
CA ARG A 365 0.79 15.50 -5.49
C ARG A 365 1.87 16.45 -4.96
N SER A 366 3.07 16.38 -5.53
CA SER A 366 4.20 17.23 -5.13
C SER A 366 3.96 18.72 -5.34
N VAL A 367 3.18 19.10 -6.35
CA VAL A 367 2.77 20.49 -6.64
C VAL A 367 1.73 21.01 -5.63
N GLY A 368 1.24 20.14 -4.74
CA GLY A 368 0.11 20.41 -3.88
C GLY A 368 -1.21 20.45 -4.65
N ILE A 369 -2.29 20.65 -3.91
CA ILE A 369 -3.63 20.76 -4.46
C ILE A 369 -4.38 21.92 -3.85
N ARG A 370 -5.39 22.42 -4.57
CA ARG A 370 -6.34 23.35 -3.98
C ARG A 370 -7.25 22.62 -3.00
N ALA A 371 -7.19 23.02 -1.73
CA ALA A 371 -7.97 22.46 -0.64
C ALA A 371 -9.24 23.27 -0.37
N ILE A 372 -9.24 24.57 -0.63
CA ILE A 372 -10.40 25.49 -0.53
C ILE A 372 -10.25 26.67 -1.52
N ASN A 373 -11.37 27.20 -2.00
CA ASN A 373 -11.37 28.44 -2.78
C ASN A 373 -11.50 29.63 -1.83
N ILE A 374 -10.40 30.37 -1.62
CA ILE A 374 -10.38 31.60 -0.82
C ILE A 374 -10.75 32.80 -1.69
N GLU A 375 -11.67 33.64 -1.21
CA GLU A 375 -12.07 34.87 -1.88
C GLU A 375 -11.04 35.99 -1.66
N LYS A 376 -11.09 37.03 -2.51
CA LYS A 376 -10.13 38.13 -2.45
C LYS A 376 -10.25 38.89 -1.12
N GLY A 377 -9.18 38.91 -0.33
CA GLY A 377 -9.14 39.57 0.97
C GLY A 377 -9.63 38.68 2.13
N ASP A 378 -9.83 37.39 1.87
CA ASP A 378 -10.00 36.36 2.90
C ASP A 378 -8.73 35.50 3.01
N GLU A 379 -8.56 34.82 4.14
CA GLU A 379 -7.40 33.99 4.46
C GLU A 379 -7.88 32.77 5.24
N LEU A 380 -7.32 31.59 4.96
CA LEU A 380 -7.54 30.40 5.77
C LEU A 380 -6.84 30.57 7.12
N ILE A 381 -7.57 30.38 8.22
CA ILE A 381 -7.02 30.53 9.57
C ILE A 381 -6.60 29.18 10.18
N ASP A 382 -7.42 28.15 10.02
CA ASP A 382 -7.16 26.84 10.61
C ASP A 382 -7.91 25.73 9.87
N VAL A 383 -7.38 24.52 9.98
CA VAL A 383 -7.96 23.28 9.46
C VAL A 383 -7.86 22.20 10.53
N GLN A 384 -8.98 21.57 10.84
CA GLN A 384 -9.03 20.53 11.88
C GLN A 384 -9.75 19.28 11.38
N VAL A 385 -9.31 18.11 11.85
CA VAL A 385 -9.98 16.83 11.59
C VAL A 385 -11.18 16.66 12.51
N THR A 386 -12.29 16.23 11.94
CA THR A 386 -13.55 15.94 12.64
C THR A 386 -14.12 14.57 12.23
N ASP A 387 -15.01 14.02 13.06
CA ASP A 387 -15.58 12.67 12.92
C ASP A 387 -17.09 12.65 12.54
N GLY A 388 -17.66 13.80 12.19
CA GLY A 388 -19.08 13.97 11.88
C GLY A 388 -19.99 14.20 13.09
N LYS A 389 -19.47 14.12 14.33
CA LYS A 389 -20.20 14.26 15.60
C LYS A 389 -19.69 15.41 16.47
N ASN A 390 -18.73 16.20 16.01
CA ASN A 390 -18.12 17.26 16.80
C ASN A 390 -18.89 18.58 16.72
N ASP A 391 -18.83 19.35 17.81
CA ASP A 391 -19.23 20.75 17.82
C ASP A 391 -18.05 21.65 17.48
N ILE A 392 -18.32 22.72 16.75
CA ILE A 392 -17.33 23.68 16.28
C ILE A 392 -17.57 25.00 16.98
N VAL A 393 -16.51 25.55 17.57
CA VAL A 393 -16.51 26.89 18.15
C VAL A 393 -15.66 27.81 17.29
N LEU A 394 -16.25 28.90 16.81
CA LEU A 394 -15.50 29.99 16.17
C LEU A 394 -15.49 31.18 17.12
N ALA A 395 -14.34 31.86 17.21
CA ALA A 395 -14.18 33.06 18.01
C ALA A 395 -13.79 34.25 17.14
N THR A 396 -14.31 35.43 17.48
CA THR A 396 -14.02 36.67 16.77
C THR A 396 -13.14 37.60 17.59
N HIS A 397 -12.41 38.47 16.89
CA HIS A 397 -11.54 39.50 17.47
C HIS A 397 -12.31 40.43 18.42
N HIS A 398 -13.56 40.77 18.08
CA HIS A 398 -14.45 41.59 18.92
C HIS A 398 -15.13 40.84 20.07
N GLY A 399 -14.76 39.60 20.33
CA GLY A 399 -15.19 38.88 21.52
C GLY A 399 -16.56 38.21 21.44
N MET A 400 -17.00 37.91 20.22
CA MET A 400 -18.12 37.02 19.97
C MET A 400 -17.61 35.59 19.77
N SER A 401 -18.46 34.61 20.05
CA SER A 401 -18.25 33.22 19.66
C SER A 401 -19.54 32.57 19.20
N ILE A 402 -19.42 31.62 18.29
CA ILE A 402 -20.54 30.75 17.94
C ILE A 402 -20.12 29.30 18.13
N ARG A 403 -20.99 28.49 18.72
CA ARG A 403 -20.85 27.05 18.82
C ARG A 403 -21.97 26.41 18.02
N PHE A 404 -21.66 25.58 17.04
CA PHE A 404 -22.65 24.86 16.24
C PHE A 404 -22.18 23.42 15.96
N HIS A 405 -23.13 22.53 15.69
CA HIS A 405 -22.81 21.14 15.37
C HIS A 405 -22.29 21.06 13.93
N GLU A 406 -21.24 20.27 13.65
CA GLU A 406 -20.63 20.23 12.31
C GLU A 406 -21.56 19.70 11.20
N LYS A 407 -22.67 19.04 11.58
CA LYS A 407 -23.73 18.58 10.67
C LYS A 407 -24.49 19.74 10.02
N ASP A 408 -24.47 20.93 10.63
CA ASP A 408 -25.04 22.14 10.02
C ASP A 408 -24.23 22.59 8.79
N VAL A 409 -23.00 22.08 8.64
CA VAL A 409 -22.15 22.27 7.46
C VAL A 409 -22.21 21.02 6.61
N ARG A 410 -22.77 21.14 5.40
CA ARG A 410 -22.81 20.04 4.43
C ARG A 410 -21.41 19.70 3.91
N ASP A 411 -21.25 18.45 3.51
CA ASP A 411 -20.05 17.98 2.82
C ASP A 411 -19.94 18.67 1.46
N MET A 412 -18.76 19.18 1.16
CA MET A 412 -18.47 19.88 -0.10
C MET A 412 -17.14 19.39 -0.68
N GLY A 413 -17.04 19.44 -2.00
CA GLY A 413 -15.78 19.15 -2.70
C GLY A 413 -14.69 20.17 -2.39
N ARG A 414 -13.45 19.82 -2.72
CA ARG A 414 -12.25 20.60 -2.40
C ARG A 414 -12.25 22.02 -2.98
N THR A 415 -12.76 22.22 -4.20
CA THR A 415 -12.75 23.53 -4.88
C THR A 415 -13.87 24.48 -4.44
N ALA A 416 -14.75 24.06 -3.53
CA ALA A 416 -15.81 24.92 -3.02
C ALA A 416 -15.27 26.01 -2.09
N THR A 417 -15.95 27.15 -2.05
CA THR A 417 -15.67 28.28 -1.15
C THR A 417 -16.09 27.99 0.29
N GLY A 418 -17.22 27.30 0.49
CA GLY A 418 -17.77 27.00 1.81
C GLY A 418 -19.10 27.71 2.07
N VAL A 419 -19.51 27.75 3.33
CA VAL A 419 -20.75 28.40 3.81
C VAL A 419 -20.44 29.28 5.01
N LYS A 420 -21.29 30.28 5.27
CA LYS A 420 -21.11 31.16 6.43
C LYS A 420 -21.21 30.38 7.75
N GLY A 421 -20.18 30.50 8.60
CA GLY A 421 -20.08 29.90 9.93
C GLY A 421 -20.50 30.85 11.05
N ILE A 422 -20.09 32.12 10.97
CA ILE A 422 -20.47 33.18 11.92
C ILE A 422 -20.78 34.48 11.16
N GLU A 423 -21.77 35.24 11.65
CA GLU A 423 -22.03 36.59 11.16
C GLU A 423 -21.07 37.57 11.86
N LEU A 424 -20.19 38.20 11.09
CA LEU A 424 -19.22 39.17 11.60
C LEU A 424 -19.78 40.60 11.56
N ASP A 425 -19.51 41.36 12.62
CA ASP A 425 -19.77 42.80 12.61
C ASP A 425 -18.72 43.54 11.75
N LYS A 426 -18.97 44.81 11.42
CA LYS A 426 -18.03 45.61 10.60
C LYS A 426 -16.65 45.65 11.25
N LYS A 427 -15.61 45.31 10.47
CA LYS A 427 -14.19 45.22 10.89
C LYS A 427 -13.90 44.11 11.91
N ASP A 428 -14.85 43.22 12.19
CA ASP A 428 -14.59 42.02 12.97
C ASP A 428 -14.04 40.91 12.06
N GLN A 429 -13.33 39.96 12.65
CA GLN A 429 -12.72 38.83 11.96
C GLN A 429 -12.66 37.62 12.88
N VAL A 430 -12.68 36.42 12.30
CA VAL A 430 -12.44 35.18 13.05
C VAL A 430 -10.94 35.06 13.34
N ILE A 431 -10.62 34.74 14.59
CA ILE A 431 -9.25 34.59 15.07
C ILE A 431 -8.86 33.13 15.29
N ASP A 432 -9.81 32.28 15.66
CA ASP A 432 -9.55 30.91 16.05
C ASP A 432 -10.78 30.02 15.81
N MET A 433 -10.50 28.75 15.50
CA MET A 433 -11.45 27.67 15.44
C MET A 433 -11.06 26.59 16.45
N VAL A 434 -12.05 26.10 17.21
CA VAL A 434 -11.87 24.99 18.14
C VAL A 434 -12.88 23.89 17.84
N VAL A 435 -12.38 22.67 17.64
CA VAL A 435 -13.21 21.46 17.53
C VAL A 435 -13.36 20.85 18.92
N VAL A 436 -14.60 20.77 19.39
CA VAL A 436 -14.91 20.16 20.69
C VAL A 436 -14.84 18.65 20.56
N ARG A 437 -13.79 18.05 21.14
CA ARG A 437 -13.60 16.59 21.17
C ARG A 437 -13.88 15.96 22.54
N ARG A 438 -13.71 16.73 23.62
CA ARG A 438 -13.78 16.27 25.01
C ARG A 438 -14.21 17.41 25.93
N LYS A 439 -14.47 17.08 27.20
CA LYS A 439 -14.65 18.10 28.24
C LYS A 439 -13.32 18.79 28.50
N SER A 440 -13.29 20.10 28.27
CA SER A 440 -12.13 20.96 28.43
C SER A 440 -12.58 22.39 28.69
N THR A 441 -11.64 23.25 29.05
CA THR A 441 -11.90 24.69 29.23
C THR A 441 -11.41 25.46 28.02
N LEU A 442 -12.18 26.48 27.62
CA LEU A 442 -11.73 27.43 26.59
C LEU A 442 -10.98 28.56 27.27
N LEU A 443 -9.72 28.74 26.89
CA LEU A 443 -8.92 29.88 27.29
C LEU A 443 -9.11 31.00 26.28
N THR A 444 -9.32 32.21 26.79
CA THR A 444 -9.34 33.44 26.00
C THR A 444 -8.21 34.34 26.45
N VAL A 445 -7.46 34.92 25.51
CA VAL A 445 -6.39 35.90 25.77
C VAL A 445 -6.62 37.16 24.93
N THR A 446 -6.39 38.32 25.53
CA THR A 446 -6.54 39.63 24.88
C THR A 446 -5.22 40.34 24.63
N GLU A 447 -5.24 41.33 23.73
CA GLU A 447 -4.07 42.13 23.36
C GLU A 447 -3.44 42.88 24.55
N LYS A 448 -4.21 43.15 25.61
CA LYS A 448 -3.72 43.82 26.83
C LYS A 448 -3.24 42.86 27.92
N GLY A 449 -3.01 41.59 27.58
CA GLY A 449 -2.47 40.60 28.52
C GLY A 449 -3.46 40.17 29.59
N MET A 450 -4.76 40.31 29.31
CA MET A 450 -5.82 39.74 30.14
C MET A 450 -6.18 38.36 29.60
N GLY A 451 -6.46 37.42 30.49
CA GLY A 451 -6.89 36.09 30.09
C GLY A 451 -7.79 35.43 31.10
N LYS A 452 -8.51 34.41 30.64
CA LYS A 452 -9.40 33.62 31.49
C LYS A 452 -9.66 32.26 30.88
N ARG A 453 -10.08 31.33 31.73
CA ARG A 453 -10.68 30.07 31.32
C ARG A 453 -12.18 30.11 31.54
N SER A 454 -12.95 29.58 30.61
CA SER A 454 -14.39 29.39 30.76
C SER A 454 -14.74 27.95 30.42
N GLU A 455 -15.68 27.38 31.18
CA GLU A 455 -16.18 26.04 30.93
C GLU A 455 -16.90 25.99 29.59
N LEU A 456 -16.71 24.88 28.86
CA LEU A 456 -17.30 24.72 27.54
C LEU A 456 -18.84 24.70 27.60
N ASP A 457 -19.43 24.21 28.69
CA ASP A 457 -20.87 24.15 28.90
C ASP A 457 -21.53 25.54 28.95
N GLU A 458 -20.77 26.59 29.25
CA GLU A 458 -21.30 27.96 29.18
C GLU A 458 -21.58 28.39 27.74
N TYR A 459 -20.86 27.81 26.76
CA TYR A 459 -21.03 28.07 25.34
C TYR A 459 -22.16 27.19 24.80
N ARG A 460 -23.38 27.72 24.82
CA ARG A 460 -24.56 27.03 24.27
C ARG A 460 -24.42 26.79 22.77
N VAL A 461 -24.91 25.64 22.31
CA VAL A 461 -25.02 25.30 20.88
C VAL A 461 -26.09 26.18 20.23
N GLN A 462 -25.79 26.69 19.04
CA GLN A 462 -26.61 27.55 18.20
C GLN A 462 -26.52 27.07 16.74
N HIS A 463 -27.39 27.58 15.87
CA HIS A 463 -27.24 27.35 14.43
C HIS A 463 -26.10 28.19 13.85
N ARG A 464 -25.38 27.62 12.87
CA ARG A 464 -24.32 28.35 12.16
C ARG A 464 -24.85 29.62 11.49
N GLY A 465 -23.97 30.60 11.29
CA GLY A 465 -24.28 31.87 10.65
C GLY A 465 -25.03 32.87 11.55
N GLY A 466 -25.19 32.56 12.84
CA GLY A 466 -25.66 33.54 13.83
C GLY A 466 -24.58 34.55 14.21
N ARG A 467 -24.97 35.61 14.94
CA ARG A 467 -24.05 36.62 15.50
C ARG A 467 -23.21 36.12 16.68
N GLY A 468 -23.53 34.93 17.19
CA GLY A 468 -22.85 34.35 18.35
C GLY A 468 -23.25 34.96 19.69
N ILE A 469 -22.48 34.62 20.72
CA ILE A 469 -22.65 35.03 22.12
C ILE A 469 -21.33 35.61 22.64
N ILE A 470 -21.43 36.50 23.62
CA ILE A 470 -20.26 37.18 24.18
C ILE A 470 -19.34 36.17 24.88
N THR A 471 -18.08 36.14 24.46
CA THR A 471 -16.99 35.32 24.99
C THR A 471 -16.16 36.07 26.03
N LEU A 472 -16.02 37.38 25.85
CA LEU A 472 -15.29 38.26 26.76
C LEU A 472 -15.91 39.66 26.74
N LYS A 473 -16.08 40.25 27.92
CA LYS A 473 -16.59 41.62 28.03
C LYS A 473 -15.47 42.59 27.67
N ARG A 474 -15.51 43.12 26.45
CA ARG A 474 -14.58 44.16 25.99
C ARG A 474 -14.76 45.44 26.81
N ALA A 475 -13.63 45.99 27.22
CA ALA A 475 -13.50 47.30 27.83
C ALA A 475 -12.16 47.87 27.39
N GLU A 476 -11.95 49.18 27.54
CA GLU A 476 -10.66 49.81 27.22
C GLU A 476 -9.49 49.15 27.97
N LYS A 477 -9.72 48.60 29.16
CA LYS A 477 -8.70 47.89 29.93
C LYS A 477 -8.36 46.49 29.40
N THR A 478 -9.32 45.81 28.77
CA THR A 478 -9.16 44.43 28.27
C THR A 478 -8.62 44.40 26.85
N GLY A 479 -9.05 45.34 26.00
CA GLY A 479 -8.75 45.31 24.57
C GLY A 479 -9.44 44.17 23.84
N ASP A 480 -8.96 43.88 22.64
CA ASP A 480 -9.52 42.88 21.73
C ASP A 480 -8.94 41.48 21.97
N ILE A 481 -9.66 40.45 21.52
CA ILE A 481 -9.22 39.06 21.70
C ILE A 481 -8.17 38.73 20.63
N VAL A 482 -7.06 38.16 21.07
CA VAL A 482 -5.98 37.68 20.21
C VAL A 482 -6.13 36.19 19.92
N ALA A 483 -6.47 35.39 20.94
CA ALA A 483 -6.57 33.95 20.79
C ALA A 483 -7.68 33.34 21.65
N LEU A 484 -8.24 32.23 21.14
CA LEU A 484 -9.12 31.33 21.84
C LEU A 484 -8.66 29.89 21.63
N LYS A 485 -8.16 29.24 22.68
CA LYS A 485 -7.58 27.89 22.59
C LYS A 485 -8.28 26.91 23.54
N GLU A 486 -8.43 25.67 23.09
CA GLU A 486 -8.78 24.56 23.97
C GLU A 486 -7.57 24.19 24.83
N VAL A 487 -7.73 24.27 26.16
CA VAL A 487 -6.64 23.96 27.10
C VAL A 487 -7.06 22.93 28.14
N LEU A 488 -6.11 22.08 28.50
CA LEU A 488 -6.17 21.15 29.63
C LEU A 488 -5.40 21.73 30.83
N PRO A 489 -5.67 21.25 32.06
CA PRO A 489 -4.98 21.76 33.26
C PRO A 489 -3.44 21.71 33.18
N GLY A 490 -2.87 20.67 32.55
CA GLY A 490 -1.42 20.48 32.43
C GLY A 490 -0.75 21.20 31.25
N ASP A 491 -1.50 21.98 30.45
CA ASP A 491 -0.95 22.73 29.32
C ASP A 491 -0.26 24.02 29.77
N GLU A 492 0.62 24.55 28.93
CA GLU A 492 1.28 25.84 29.14
C GLU A 492 1.04 26.75 27.93
N LEU A 493 1.16 28.07 28.14
CA LEU A 493 0.90 29.07 27.13
C LEU A 493 2.15 29.89 26.88
N MET A 494 2.45 30.12 25.62
CA MET A 494 3.48 31.06 25.20
C MET A 494 2.77 32.28 24.60
N MET A 495 3.06 33.46 25.16
CA MET A 495 2.52 34.73 24.65
C MET A 495 3.66 35.59 24.12
N ILE A 496 3.45 36.18 22.95
CA ILE A 496 4.42 37.07 22.31
C ILE A 496 3.83 38.47 22.24
N THR A 497 4.64 39.45 22.58
CA THR A 497 4.29 40.87 22.44
C THR A 497 4.86 41.50 21.19
N LYS A 498 4.30 42.64 20.78
CA LYS A 498 4.78 43.42 19.63
C LYS A 498 6.25 43.82 19.77
N LYS A 499 6.71 44.07 21.00
CA LYS A 499 8.13 44.37 21.30
C LYS A 499 9.02 43.13 21.41
N GLY A 500 8.49 41.93 21.20
CA GLY A 500 9.26 40.69 21.17
C GLY A 500 9.56 40.06 22.54
N ILE A 501 8.87 40.50 23.60
CA ILE A 501 8.92 39.85 24.91
C ILE A 501 8.03 38.60 24.85
N MET A 502 8.59 37.46 25.23
CA MET A 502 7.89 36.18 25.29
C MET A 502 7.76 35.72 26.74
N ILE A 503 6.55 35.35 27.16
CA ILE A 503 6.26 34.90 28.54
C ILE A 503 5.52 33.57 28.54
N ARG A 504 6.07 32.60 29.28
CA ARG A 504 5.49 31.27 29.46
C ARG A 504 4.63 31.24 30.72
N VAL A 505 3.37 30.87 30.58
CA VAL A 505 2.40 30.87 31.68
C VAL A 505 1.70 29.52 31.79
N PRO A 506 1.74 28.86 32.95
CA PRO A 506 1.00 27.62 33.16
C PRO A 506 -0.50 27.89 33.19
N VAL A 507 -1.27 27.07 32.45
CA VAL A 507 -2.73 27.21 32.34
C VAL A 507 -3.42 27.03 33.69
N GLU A 508 -2.89 26.13 34.53
CA GLU A 508 -3.36 25.85 35.89
C GLU A 508 -3.52 27.12 36.75
N GLY A 509 -2.63 28.10 36.59
CA GLY A 509 -2.66 29.37 37.33
C GLY A 509 -3.73 30.36 36.87
N ILE A 510 -4.38 30.13 35.73
CA ILE A 510 -5.37 31.05 35.16
C ILE A 510 -6.76 30.75 35.71
N ARG A 511 -7.43 31.75 36.28
CA ARG A 511 -8.74 31.56 36.93
C ARG A 511 -9.84 31.12 35.95
N ILE A 512 -10.64 30.13 36.36
CA ILE A 512 -11.88 29.76 35.69
C ILE A 512 -12.97 30.77 36.08
N SER A 513 -13.65 31.34 35.09
CA SER A 513 -14.69 32.35 35.26
C SER A 513 -15.68 32.33 34.10
N GLY A 514 -16.85 32.93 34.32
CA GLY A 514 -17.89 32.94 33.30
C GLY A 514 -17.51 33.68 32.01
N ARG A 515 -18.22 33.38 30.92
CA ARG A 515 -18.00 33.99 29.59
C ARG A 515 -18.20 35.49 29.55
N ASN A 516 -19.18 36.05 30.25
CA ASN A 516 -19.39 37.50 30.23
C ASN A 516 -18.58 38.24 31.32
N THR A 517 -17.27 37.98 31.36
CA THR A 517 -16.31 38.59 32.31
C THR A 517 -15.07 39.09 31.59
N GLN A 518 -14.29 39.96 32.25
CA GLN A 518 -13.07 40.57 31.71
C GLN A 518 -11.82 39.70 31.86
N GLY A 519 -11.87 38.65 32.70
CA GLY A 519 -10.71 37.82 33.03
C GLY A 519 -9.73 38.46 34.02
N VAL A 520 -8.60 37.81 34.22
CA VAL A 520 -7.51 38.24 35.11
C VAL A 520 -6.28 38.63 34.30
N LYS A 521 -5.41 39.44 34.90
CA LYS A 521 -4.16 39.83 34.25
C LYS A 521 -3.21 38.63 34.27
N ILE A 522 -2.82 38.15 33.09
CA ILE A 522 -1.87 37.04 32.92
C ILE A 522 -0.48 37.55 32.51
N MET A 523 -0.39 38.75 31.93
CA MET A 523 0.86 39.38 31.54
C MET A 523 0.89 40.86 31.93
N ASN A 524 2.00 41.30 32.53
CA ASN A 524 2.28 42.71 32.76
C ASN A 524 2.95 43.32 31.52
N LEU A 525 2.16 44.02 30.71
CA LEU A 525 2.67 44.74 29.55
C LEU A 525 3.26 46.10 29.95
N THR A 526 4.32 46.51 29.25
CA THR A 526 4.86 47.87 29.32
C THR A 526 3.95 48.85 28.57
N ALA A 527 4.08 50.16 28.83
CA ALA A 527 3.27 51.16 28.13
C ALA A 527 3.43 51.05 26.59
N ALA A 528 2.31 51.03 25.88
CA ALA A 528 2.19 50.85 24.42
C ALA A 528 2.65 49.49 23.85
N ASP A 529 2.80 48.46 24.69
CA ASP A 529 3.04 47.09 24.24
C ASP A 529 1.74 46.29 24.21
N LEU A 530 1.63 45.36 23.25
CA LEU A 530 0.42 44.55 23.00
C LEU A 530 0.82 43.11 22.75
N VAL A 531 0.03 42.16 23.24
CA VAL A 531 0.12 40.75 22.86
C VAL A 531 -0.33 40.63 21.40
N VAL A 532 0.51 40.02 20.58
CA VAL A 532 0.26 39.84 19.13
C VAL A 532 -0.08 38.39 18.79
N ASP A 533 0.43 37.44 19.56
CA ASP A 533 0.25 36.01 19.29
C ASP A 533 0.28 35.18 20.57
N VAL A 534 -0.43 34.07 20.55
CA VAL A 534 -0.57 33.13 21.68
C VAL A 534 -0.59 31.71 21.16
N ALA A 535 0.46 30.97 21.51
CA ALA A 535 0.58 29.55 21.19
C ALA A 535 0.32 28.71 22.44
N ARG A 536 -0.36 27.57 22.26
CA ARG A 536 -0.44 26.52 23.29
C ARG A 536 0.82 25.68 23.17
N VAL A 537 1.63 25.67 24.22
CA VAL A 537 2.80 24.81 24.32
C VAL A 537 2.39 23.54 25.04
N VAL A 538 2.60 22.40 24.37
CA VAL A 538 2.51 21.10 25.05
C VAL A 538 3.70 21.04 25.99
N LYS A 539 3.46 20.72 27.26
CA LYS A 539 4.53 20.67 28.25
C LYS A 539 5.69 19.78 27.76
N GLU A 540 6.77 20.43 27.36
CA GLU A 540 8.04 19.78 27.18
C GLU A 540 8.68 19.66 28.56
N ASP A 541 9.13 18.45 28.91
CA ASP A 541 10.07 18.30 30.01
C ASP A 541 11.40 18.91 29.52
N GLU A 542 11.53 20.23 29.65
CA GLU A 542 12.75 21.00 29.42
C GLU A 542 13.67 20.83 30.63
N GLY A 543 14.89 20.35 30.37
CA GLY A 543 16.01 20.51 31.29
C GLY A 543 16.84 21.67 30.79
N GLU A 544 17.15 22.64 31.64
CA GLU A 544 18.12 23.68 31.32
C GLU A 544 19.52 23.07 31.23
N ASP A 545 20.20 23.42 30.14
CA ASP A 545 21.65 23.29 29.96
C ASP A 545 22.36 24.20 30.97
N GLY A 546 23.34 23.65 31.68
CA GLY A 546 24.22 24.45 32.53
C GLY A 546 25.08 25.37 31.67
N GLU A 547 25.06 26.66 31.98
CA GLU A 547 26.03 27.64 31.51
C GLU A 547 27.46 27.18 31.89
N ASP A 548 28.24 26.78 30.89
CA ASP A 548 29.70 26.75 30.97
C ASP A 548 30.19 28.21 30.84
N ASP A 549 30.59 28.77 31.98
CA ASP A 549 31.24 30.07 32.09
C ASP A 549 32.74 29.92 31.73
N GLU A 550 33.10 30.20 30.46
CA GLU A 550 34.50 30.44 30.06
C GLU A 550 34.81 31.95 30.01
N GLY A 551 35.34 32.47 31.13
CA GLY A 551 36.66 33.11 31.17
C GLY A 551 36.81 34.58 30.80
N GLU A 552 37.36 35.38 31.74
CA GLU A 552 38.36 36.39 31.37
C GLU A 552 39.42 36.66 32.46
N ASN A 553 40.66 36.76 31.99
CA ASN A 553 41.87 37.40 32.54
C ASN A 553 42.80 36.70 33.56
N GLY A 554 43.99 36.34 33.04
CA GLY A 554 45.21 36.15 33.83
C GLY A 554 46.40 35.58 33.03
N GLY A 555 47.08 36.43 32.24
CA GLY A 555 48.31 36.09 31.48
C GLY A 555 49.57 35.76 32.33
N PRO A 556 50.72 35.44 31.69
CA PRO A 556 51.61 34.35 32.13
C PRO A 556 53.03 34.75 32.64
N LYS A 557 53.71 33.74 33.25
CA LYS A 557 55.19 33.46 33.41
C LYS A 557 55.76 33.50 34.86
N PRO A 558 56.95 32.89 35.15
CA PRO A 558 57.42 31.52 34.83
C PRO A 558 58.27 30.81 35.94
N ALA A 559 58.51 29.50 35.75
CA ALA A 559 59.69 28.67 36.08
C ALA A 559 60.30 28.56 37.51
N GLY A 560 60.47 27.31 37.99
CA GLY A 560 61.42 26.97 39.07
C GLY A 560 61.46 25.50 39.54
N LYS A 561 62.29 24.67 38.88
CA LYS A 561 63.09 23.50 39.35
C LYS A 561 62.51 22.41 40.30
N ALA A 562 62.68 21.16 39.86
CA ALA A 562 62.57 19.88 40.61
C ALA A 562 63.85 19.56 41.45
N PRO A 563 64.15 18.33 41.96
CA PRO A 563 63.34 17.17 42.39
C PRO A 563 63.81 16.49 43.74
N GLY A 564 63.02 15.56 44.27
CA GLY A 564 63.50 14.28 44.87
C GLY A 564 63.76 14.19 46.40
N LYS A 565 63.06 13.28 47.10
CA LYS A 565 63.48 11.90 47.43
C LYS A 565 62.51 11.24 48.44
N PRO A 566 62.32 9.90 48.40
CA PRO A 566 61.46 9.14 49.30
C PRO A 566 62.25 8.28 50.32
N ALA A 567 61.67 7.98 51.51
CA ALA A 567 61.92 6.79 52.35
C ALA A 567 61.02 6.83 53.60
N LYS A 568 60.03 5.93 53.77
CA LYS A 568 60.05 4.54 54.31
C LYS A 568 59.68 4.48 55.83
N PRO A 569 59.36 3.30 56.43
CA PRO A 569 58.00 2.92 56.84
C PRO A 569 57.90 2.50 58.33
N LYS A 570 56.71 2.06 58.80
CA LYS A 570 56.49 1.14 59.95
C LYS A 570 54.98 0.78 60.01
N SER A 571 54.56 -0.45 59.68
CA SER A 571 54.55 -1.70 60.48
C SER A 571 53.28 -1.92 61.30
N GLY A 572 52.59 -3.06 61.11
CA GLY A 572 51.55 -3.60 62.00
C GLY A 572 50.33 -4.14 61.26
N ALA A 573 50.34 -5.36 60.72
CA ALA A 573 50.02 -6.65 61.37
C ALA A 573 48.51 -7.05 61.34
N LYS A 574 48.22 -8.02 60.45
CA LYS A 574 47.31 -9.19 60.55
C LYS A 574 46.04 -9.11 61.42
N LYS A 575 44.88 -9.42 60.81
CA LYS A 575 44.05 -10.66 60.99
C LYS A 575 42.74 -10.55 60.18
N LYS A 576 42.41 -11.53 59.32
CA LYS A 576 41.31 -12.55 59.45
C LYS A 576 39.92 -11.90 59.71
N LYS A 577 38.82 -12.23 59.06
CA LYS A 577 38.36 -13.43 58.34
C LYS A 577 36.97 -13.11 57.75
N LYS A 578 36.65 -13.73 56.61
CA LYS A 578 35.32 -13.92 55.99
C LYS A 578 34.60 -12.71 55.45
#